data_AF-A0A1W1D756-F1
#
_entry.id   AF-A0A1W1D756-F1
#
_cell.length_a   1.000
_cell.length_b   1.000
_cell.length_c   1.000
_cell.angle_alpha   90.00
_cell.angle_beta   90.00
_cell.angle_gamma   90.00
#
_symmetry.space_group_name_H-M   'P 1'
#
loop_
_entity.id
_entity.type
_entity.pdbx_description
1 polymer ?
#
loop_
_entity_poly.entity_id
_entity_poly.type
_entity_poly.pdbx_seq_one_letter_code
_entity_poly.pdbx_strand_id
1 'polypeptide(L)'
;MMVYVAALMMIYQSDFDVQIGSYLYLPIGAKILAFLLFGRSVLPGVIASCIFCGVFLFNAWGGHFVFGAIGAAAGAVAPLISMWIIEKFKIASYSSLSGINFRHILFLVLFTSIIHSLSRFVLYAKSGVFDISPVDFLQHYIVGDIIGGIVVIWMVLKIVPFIISTVRA
;
A
#
# COMPACT_ATOMS: atom_id res chain seq x y z
N MET A 1 -11.11 -4.89 -4.87
CA MET A 1 -11.82 -3.61 -5.14
C MET A 1 -11.23 -2.42 -4.38
N MET A 2 -11.01 -2.48 -3.05
CA MET A 2 -10.47 -1.33 -2.28
C MET A 2 -9.15 -0.76 -2.83
N VAL A 3 -8.18 -1.64 -3.15
CA VAL A 3 -6.88 -1.21 -3.69
C VAL A 3 -7.03 -0.51 -5.05
N TYR A 4 -7.92 -1.01 -5.91
CA TYR A 4 -8.22 -0.40 -7.20
C TYR A 4 -8.88 0.98 -7.08
N VAL A 5 -9.87 1.13 -6.20
CA VAL A 5 -10.53 2.43 -5.97
C VAL A 5 -9.52 3.45 -5.43
N ALA A 6 -8.67 3.04 -4.48
CA ALA A 6 -7.62 3.91 -3.95
C ALA A 6 -6.61 4.32 -5.04
N ALA A 7 -6.25 3.40 -5.94
CA ALA A 7 -5.37 3.69 -7.07
C ALA A 7 -6.01 4.68 -8.06
N LEU A 8 -7.30 4.53 -8.37
CA LEU A 8 -8.02 5.48 -9.21
C LEU A 8 -8.08 6.87 -8.58
N MET A 9 -8.48 6.97 -7.31
CA MET A 9 -8.57 8.26 -6.60
C MET A 9 -7.22 9.00 -6.59
N MET A 10 -6.13 8.25 -6.44
CA MET A 10 -4.78 8.80 -6.47
C MET A 10 -4.42 9.39 -7.84
N ILE A 11 -4.72 8.69 -8.94
CA ILE A 11 -4.45 9.20 -10.31
C ILE A 11 -5.18 10.51 -10.58
N TYR A 12 -6.42 10.63 -10.11
CA TYR A 12 -7.21 11.85 -10.36
C TYR A 12 -6.81 13.04 -9.46
N GLN A 13 -6.04 12.81 -8.38
CA GLN A 13 -5.71 13.85 -7.39
C GLN A 13 -4.22 14.14 -7.27
N SER A 14 -3.35 13.30 -7.81
CA SER A 14 -1.90 13.48 -7.75
C SER A 14 -1.29 13.25 -9.13
N ASP A 15 -0.30 14.07 -9.49
CA ASP A 15 0.56 13.88 -10.66
C ASP A 15 1.44 12.64 -10.44
N PHE A 16 0.83 11.46 -10.53
CA PHE A 16 1.50 10.19 -10.27
C PHE A 16 2.48 9.88 -11.40
N ASP A 17 3.77 10.02 -11.10
CA ASP A 17 4.85 9.54 -11.95
C ASP A 17 5.25 8.12 -11.53
N VAL A 18 5.25 7.19 -12.48
CA VAL A 18 5.58 5.77 -12.24
C VAL A 18 7.05 5.56 -11.89
N GLN A 19 7.92 6.40 -12.46
CA GLN A 19 9.37 6.32 -12.34
C GLN A 19 9.79 6.89 -10.98
N ILE A 20 9.36 8.11 -10.67
CA ILE A 20 9.75 8.83 -9.46
C ILE A 20 8.90 8.40 -8.25
N GLY A 21 7.63 8.06 -8.49
CA GLY A 21 6.62 7.83 -7.46
C GLY A 21 5.78 9.08 -7.21
N SER A 22 4.92 9.01 -6.19
CA SER A 22 4.08 10.14 -5.75
C SER A 22 4.20 10.29 -4.25
N TYR A 23 4.17 11.53 -3.76
CA TYR A 23 4.08 11.83 -2.33
C TYR A 23 2.71 11.47 -1.71
N LEU A 24 1.78 10.96 -2.51
CA LEU A 24 0.52 10.40 -2.04
C LEU A 24 0.28 9.05 -2.71
N TYR A 25 0.52 7.96 -1.99
CA TYR A 25 0.27 6.60 -2.48
C TYR A 25 -0.83 5.88 -1.68
N LEU A 26 -2.09 6.20 -2.01
CA LEU A 26 -3.27 5.64 -1.34
C LEU A 26 -3.37 4.10 -1.35
N PRO A 27 -2.88 3.36 -2.37
CA PRO A 27 -3.03 1.90 -2.41
C PRO A 27 -2.42 1.18 -1.20
N ILE A 28 -1.38 1.71 -0.55
CA ILE A 28 -0.77 1.04 0.59
C ILE A 28 -1.72 0.98 1.80
N GLY A 29 -2.42 2.08 2.07
CA GLY A 29 -3.42 2.15 3.13
C GLY A 29 -4.59 1.23 2.85
N ALA A 30 -5.03 1.15 1.59
CA ALA A 30 -6.10 0.24 1.17
C ALA A 30 -5.73 -1.24 1.35
N LYS A 31 -4.47 -1.62 1.08
CA LYS A 31 -3.98 -2.99 1.34
C LYS A 31 -3.94 -3.31 2.84
N ILE A 32 -3.36 -2.42 3.64
CA ILE A 32 -3.29 -2.57 5.11
C ILE A 32 -4.70 -2.73 5.67
N LEU A 33 -5.62 -1.84 5.29
CA LEU A 33 -7.02 -1.91 5.70
C LEU A 33 -7.67 -3.23 5.29
N ALA A 34 -7.43 -3.71 4.07
CA ALA A 34 -7.97 -4.99 3.61
C ALA A 34 -7.55 -6.15 4.52
N PHE A 35 -6.26 -6.23 4.86
CA PHE A 35 -5.75 -7.27 5.73
C PHE A 35 -6.21 -7.12 7.18
N LEU A 36 -6.38 -5.90 7.68
CA LEU A 36 -6.91 -5.66 9.03
C LEU A 36 -8.38 -6.06 9.15
N LEU A 37 -9.20 -5.78 8.14
CA LEU A 37 -10.64 -6.06 8.18
C LEU A 37 -10.98 -7.51 7.87
N PHE A 38 -10.27 -8.12 6.93
CA PHE A 38 -10.64 -9.42 6.37
C PHE A 38 -9.59 -10.51 6.61
N GLY A 39 -8.49 -10.19 7.28
CA GLY A 39 -7.42 -11.13 7.58
C GLY A 39 -6.62 -11.54 6.34
N ARG A 40 -5.91 -12.67 6.44
CA ARG A 40 -4.95 -13.12 5.41
C ARG A 40 -5.61 -13.75 4.18
N SER A 41 -6.87 -14.17 4.28
CA SER A 41 -7.62 -14.83 3.19
C SER A 41 -7.86 -13.91 1.98
N VAL A 42 -7.80 -12.58 2.15
CA VAL A 42 -7.97 -11.63 1.04
C VAL A 42 -6.73 -11.46 0.16
N LEU A 43 -5.61 -12.11 0.49
CA LEU A 43 -4.37 -11.99 -0.26
C LEU A 43 -4.53 -12.21 -1.77
N PRO A 44 -5.23 -13.25 -2.28
CA PRO A 44 -5.41 -13.43 -3.72
C PRO A 44 -6.09 -12.23 -4.39
N GLY A 45 -7.12 -11.67 -3.74
CA GLY A 45 -7.81 -10.48 -4.24
C GLY A 45 -6.95 -9.22 -4.21
N VAL A 46 -6.09 -9.08 -3.19
CA VAL A 46 -5.11 -7.98 -3.10
C VAL A 46 -4.07 -8.10 -4.22
N ILE A 47 -3.51 -9.31 -4.45
CA ILE A 47 -2.57 -9.57 -5.55
C ILE A 47 -3.21 -9.26 -6.89
N ALA A 48 -4.40 -9.80 -7.17
CA ALA A 48 -5.10 -9.56 -8.44
C ALA A 48 -5.34 -8.07 -8.67
N SER A 49 -5.78 -7.34 -7.64
CA SER A 49 -5.99 -5.89 -7.72
C SER A 49 -4.67 -5.15 -7.94
N CYS A 50 -3.59 -5.54 -7.28
CA CYS A 50 -2.26 -4.92 -7.47
C CYS A 50 -1.71 -5.17 -8.87
N ILE A 51 -1.82 -6.38 -9.41
CA ILE A 51 -1.39 -6.69 -10.78
C ILE A 51 -2.20 -5.86 -11.75
N PHE A 52 -3.52 -5.79 -11.56
CA PHE A 52 -4.38 -5.00 -12.43
C PHE A 52 -4.01 -3.51 -12.41
N CYS A 53 -3.80 -2.93 -11.21
CA CYS A 53 -3.38 -1.53 -11.08
C CYS A 53 -1.97 -1.31 -11.64
N GLY A 54 -1.01 -2.16 -11.27
CA GLY A 54 0.38 -2.04 -11.68
C GLY A 54 0.55 -2.11 -13.19
N VAL A 55 -0.02 -3.14 -13.81
CA VAL A 55 0.15 -3.41 -15.24
C VAL A 55 -0.75 -2.52 -16.10
N PHE A 56 -2.04 -2.45 -15.81
CA PHE A 56 -2.99 -1.79 -16.72
C PHE A 56 -3.25 -0.33 -16.37
N LEU A 57 -3.38 0.00 -15.08
CA LEU A 57 -3.75 1.35 -14.67
C LEU A 57 -2.54 2.29 -14.69
N PHE A 58 -1.42 1.85 -14.12
CA PHE A 58 -0.20 2.64 -14.03
C PHE A 58 0.73 2.45 -15.22
N ASN A 59 0.52 1.42 -16.05
CA ASN A 59 1.49 0.97 -17.06
C ASN A 59 2.92 0.88 -16.47
N ALA A 60 2.99 0.41 -15.22
CA ALA A 60 4.24 0.38 -14.50
C ALA A 60 5.19 -0.63 -15.16
N TRP A 61 6.48 -0.30 -15.20
CA TRP A 61 7.52 -1.04 -15.95
C TRP A 61 7.45 -0.93 -17.48
N GLY A 62 6.86 0.13 -18.04
CA GLY A 62 7.05 0.48 -19.46
C GLY A 62 6.62 -0.61 -20.45
N GLY A 63 5.59 -1.38 -20.12
CA GLY A 63 5.11 -2.51 -20.93
C GLY A 63 5.72 -3.87 -20.59
N HIS A 64 6.69 -3.97 -19.68
CA HIS A 64 7.25 -5.26 -19.23
C HIS A 64 6.34 -5.99 -18.24
N PHE A 65 5.37 -6.73 -18.77
CA PHE A 65 4.34 -7.44 -17.99
C PHE A 65 4.90 -8.29 -16.83
N VAL A 66 5.94 -9.10 -17.07
CA VAL A 66 6.48 -10.02 -16.07
C VAL A 66 7.08 -9.27 -14.87
N PHE A 67 7.91 -8.25 -15.12
CA PHE A 67 8.47 -7.43 -14.06
C PHE A 67 7.39 -6.62 -13.34
N GLY A 68 6.42 -6.07 -14.07
CA GLY A 68 5.27 -5.38 -13.51
C GLY A 68 4.42 -6.27 -12.60
N ALA A 69 4.14 -7.50 -13.02
CA ALA A 69 3.38 -8.47 -12.23
C ALA A 69 4.14 -8.91 -10.96
N ILE A 70 5.44 -9.18 -11.07
CA ILE A 70 6.30 -9.52 -9.91
C ILE A 70 6.37 -8.35 -8.94
N GLY A 71 6.59 -7.13 -9.43
CA GLY A 71 6.61 -5.91 -8.61
C GLY A 71 5.28 -5.62 -7.92
N ALA A 72 4.17 -5.83 -8.63
CA ALA A 72 2.84 -5.72 -8.06
C ALA A 72 2.57 -6.77 -6.98
N ALA A 73 2.97 -8.02 -7.20
CA ALA A 73 2.83 -9.10 -6.22
C ALA A 73 3.70 -8.87 -4.99
N ALA A 74 4.97 -8.48 -5.17
CA ALA A 74 5.86 -8.09 -4.07
C ALA A 74 5.25 -6.95 -3.24
N GLY A 75 4.67 -5.96 -3.91
CA GLY A 75 4.01 -4.86 -3.24
C GLY A 75 2.67 -5.23 -2.58
N ALA A 76 2.03 -6.33 -2.98
CA ALA A 76 0.81 -6.85 -2.35
C ALA A 76 1.10 -7.60 -1.05
N VAL A 77 2.24 -8.29 -0.96
CA VAL A 77 2.62 -9.06 0.24
C VAL A 77 3.31 -8.22 1.32
N ALA A 78 3.83 -7.03 0.98
CA ALA A 78 4.55 -6.17 1.93
C ALA A 78 3.80 -5.93 3.26
N PRO A 79 2.49 -5.62 3.29
CA PRO A 79 1.75 -5.47 4.56
C PRO A 79 1.72 -6.74 5.40
N LEU A 80 1.55 -7.91 4.78
CA LEU A 80 1.52 -9.18 5.50
C LEU A 80 2.89 -9.55 6.08
N ILE A 81 3.96 -9.30 5.33
CA ILE A 81 5.33 -9.47 5.83
C ILE A 81 5.54 -8.54 7.03
N SER A 82 5.13 -7.27 6.94
CA SER A 82 5.19 -6.34 8.06
C SER A 82 4.43 -6.83 9.28
N MET A 83 3.17 -7.24 9.11
CA MET A 83 2.36 -7.80 10.20
C MET A 83 3.06 -9.00 10.85
N TRP A 84 3.54 -9.95 10.04
CA TRP A 84 4.23 -11.14 10.53
C TRP A 84 5.50 -10.81 11.32
N ILE A 85 6.34 -9.89 10.84
CA ILE A 85 7.56 -9.47 11.54
C ILE A 85 7.19 -8.80 12.88
N ILE A 86 6.29 -7.83 12.87
CA ILE A 86 5.90 -7.07 14.07
C ILE A 86 5.29 -8.01 15.13
N GLU A 87 4.45 -8.96 14.71
CA GLU A 87 3.87 -10.00 15.56
C GLU A 87 4.95 -10.93 16.13
N LYS A 88 5.93 -11.33 15.31
CA LYS A 88 7.05 -12.19 15.73
C LYS A 88 7.88 -11.55 16.83
N PHE A 89 8.08 -10.23 16.76
CA PHE A 89 8.77 -9.45 17.80
C PHE A 89 7.86 -9.04 18.98
N LYS A 90 6.59 -9.47 18.99
CA LYS A 90 5.60 -9.18 20.04
C LYS A 90 5.36 -7.67 20.28
N ILE A 91 5.55 -6.84 19.25
CA ILE A 91 5.34 -5.39 19.33
C ILE A 91 3.84 -5.05 19.28
N ALA A 92 3.10 -5.73 18.40
CA ALA A 92 1.65 -5.61 18.25
C ALA A 92 1.06 -6.89 17.65
N SER A 93 -0.23 -7.14 17.87
CA SER A 93 -0.97 -8.24 17.23
C SER A 93 -2.01 -7.68 16.26
N TYR A 94 -1.99 -8.15 15.02
CA TYR A 94 -2.93 -7.75 13.97
C TYR A 94 -3.97 -8.84 13.66
N SER A 95 -3.93 -9.97 14.37
CA SER A 95 -4.88 -11.07 14.25
C SER A 95 -6.31 -10.72 14.72
N SER A 96 -6.46 -9.71 15.58
CA SER A 96 -7.77 -9.22 16.03
C SER A 96 -7.76 -7.69 16.12
N LEU A 97 -8.82 -7.07 15.62
CA LEU A 97 -9.03 -5.62 15.73
C LEU A 97 -9.19 -5.14 17.18
N SER A 98 -9.57 -6.02 18.11
CA SER A 98 -9.84 -5.65 19.51
C SER A 98 -8.61 -5.17 20.29
N GLY A 99 -7.40 -5.57 19.88
CA GLY A 99 -6.13 -5.19 20.51
C GLY A 99 -5.37 -4.08 19.80
N ILE A 100 -5.93 -3.53 18.72
CA ILE A 100 -5.24 -2.59 17.84
C ILE A 100 -5.71 -1.18 18.14
N ASN A 101 -4.77 -0.25 18.31
CA ASN A 101 -5.05 1.17 18.39
C ASN A 101 -4.44 1.89 17.18
N PHE A 102 -4.73 3.18 17.04
CA PHE A 102 -4.23 3.98 15.93
C PHE A 102 -2.69 4.00 15.84
N ARG A 103 -1.98 3.98 16.97
CA ARG A 103 -0.50 3.99 16.98
C ARG A 103 0.08 2.69 16.42
N HIS A 104 -0.54 1.55 16.72
CA HIS A 104 -0.16 0.26 16.12
C HIS A 104 -0.34 0.29 14.60
N ILE A 105 -1.45 0.88 14.11
CA ILE A 105 -1.69 1.01 12.67
C ILE A 105 -0.68 1.97 12.02
N LEU A 106 -0.36 3.11 12.65
CA LEU A 106 0.68 4.02 12.16
C LEU A 106 2.04 3.33 12.07
N PHE A 107 2.38 2.54 13.07
CA PHE A 107 3.63 1.76 13.06
C PHE A 107 3.63 0.72 11.94
N LEU A 108 2.50 0.05 11.71
CA LEU A 108 2.34 -0.86 10.58
C LEU A 108 2.51 -0.14 9.24
N VAL A 109 1.88 1.02 9.05
CA VAL A 109 2.03 1.85 7.83
C VAL A 109 3.49 2.20 7.59
N LEU A 110 4.18 2.71 8.61
CA LEU A 110 5.61 3.04 8.53
C LEU A 110 6.43 1.81 8.13
N PHE A 111 6.27 0.70 8.83
CA PHE A 111 7.07 -0.49 8.59
C PHE A 111 6.78 -1.13 7.22
N THR A 112 5.51 -1.09 6.79
CA THR A 112 5.10 -1.52 5.45
C THR A 112 5.66 -0.62 4.36
N SER A 113 5.72 0.70 4.55
CA SER A 113 6.31 1.62 3.57
C SER A 113 7.77 1.28 3.26
N ILE A 114 8.53 0.91 4.30
CA ILE A 114 9.95 0.57 4.17
C ILE A 114 10.10 -0.73 3.36
N ILE A 115 9.37 -1.79 3.73
CA ILE A 115 9.41 -3.08 3.01
C ILE A 115 8.94 -2.90 1.56
N HIS A 116 7.84 -2.17 1.36
CA HIS A 116 7.27 -1.92 0.05
C HIS A 116 8.26 -1.15 -0.86
N SER A 117 8.81 -0.04 -0.37
CA SER A 117 9.75 0.79 -1.12
C SER A 117 11.04 0.06 -1.46
N LEU A 118 11.63 -0.67 -0.50
CA LEU A 118 12.84 -1.47 -0.73
C LEU A 118 12.60 -2.59 -1.75
N SER A 119 11.45 -3.28 -1.65
CA SER A 119 11.12 -4.34 -2.60
C SER A 119 10.99 -3.82 -4.02
N ARG A 120 10.36 -2.64 -4.20
CA ARG A 120 10.26 -1.99 -5.51
C ARG A 120 11.61 -1.52 -6.02
N PHE A 121 12.42 -0.91 -5.16
CA PHE A 121 13.76 -0.43 -5.53
C PHE A 121 14.62 -1.57 -6.09
N VAL A 122 14.68 -2.72 -5.40
CA VAL A 122 15.47 -3.88 -5.86
C VAL A 122 14.97 -4.39 -7.21
N LEU A 123 13.65 -4.42 -7.44
CA LEU A 123 13.07 -4.88 -8.70
C LEU A 123 13.32 -3.89 -9.85
N TYR A 124 13.22 -2.59 -9.60
CA TYR A 124 13.53 -1.57 -10.59
C TYR A 124 15.02 -1.56 -10.94
N ALA A 125 15.91 -1.60 -9.94
CA ALA A 125 17.36 -1.68 -10.14
C ALA A 125 17.77 -2.90 -10.98
N LYS A 126 17.13 -4.05 -10.78
CA LYS A 126 17.38 -5.26 -11.60
C LYS A 126 16.81 -5.18 -13.00
N SER A 127 15.71 -4.45 -13.20
CA SER A 127 15.04 -4.38 -14.49
C SER A 127 15.85 -3.57 -15.52
N GLY A 128 16.72 -2.66 -15.08
CA GLY A 128 17.47 -1.77 -15.96
C GLY A 128 16.60 -0.76 -16.73
N VAL A 129 15.30 -0.69 -16.41
CA VAL A 129 14.30 0.12 -17.13
C VAL A 129 14.36 1.60 -16.75
N PHE A 130 14.92 1.93 -15.57
CA PHE A 130 14.91 3.30 -15.04
C PHE A 130 16.28 3.69 -14.51
N ASP A 131 16.70 4.90 -14.84
CA ASP A 131 17.90 5.55 -14.32
C ASP A 131 17.48 6.65 -13.35
N ILE A 132 17.35 6.29 -12.07
CA ILE A 132 16.84 7.19 -11.01
C ILE A 132 17.76 7.11 -9.82
N SER A 133 18.04 8.27 -9.22
CA SER A 133 18.73 8.39 -7.94
C SER A 133 18.05 7.50 -6.88
N PRO A 134 18.77 6.55 -6.25
CA PRO A 134 18.22 5.69 -5.20
C PRO A 134 17.61 6.48 -4.04
N VAL A 135 18.21 7.64 -3.72
CA VAL A 135 17.74 8.51 -2.65
C VAL A 135 16.39 9.11 -3.01
N ASP A 136 16.26 9.66 -4.23
CA ASP A 136 15.02 10.27 -4.68
C ASP A 136 13.90 9.23 -4.77
N PHE A 137 14.21 8.03 -5.29
CA PHE A 137 13.27 6.93 -5.35
C PHE A 137 12.75 6.54 -3.96
N LEU A 138 13.64 6.28 -3.01
CA LEU A 138 13.25 5.86 -1.67
C LEU A 138 12.50 6.97 -0.92
N GLN A 139 12.91 8.22 -1.08
CA GLN A 139 12.23 9.35 -0.44
C GLN A 139 10.79 9.47 -0.94
N HIS A 140 10.55 9.46 -2.25
CA HIS A 140 9.20 9.59 -2.80
C HIS A 140 8.31 8.41 -2.41
N TYR A 141 8.81 7.18 -2.54
CA TYR A 141 8.01 5.99 -2.23
C TYR A 141 7.72 5.84 -0.72
N ILE A 142 8.71 6.05 0.16
CA ILE A 142 8.50 5.91 1.61
C ILE A 142 7.54 7.00 2.09
N VAL A 143 7.77 8.26 1.71
CA VAL A 143 6.90 9.38 2.12
C VAL A 143 5.50 9.21 1.54
N GLY A 144 5.41 8.84 0.27
CA GLY A 144 4.15 8.58 -0.42
C GLY A 144 3.32 7.49 0.23
N ASP A 145 3.96 6.37 0.57
CA ASP A 145 3.32 5.26 1.26
C ASP A 145 2.86 5.67 2.68
N ILE A 146 3.69 6.39 3.44
CA ILE A 146 3.32 6.83 4.79
C ILE A 146 2.10 7.75 4.74
N ILE A 147 2.16 8.80 3.91
CA ILE A 147 1.07 9.77 3.79
C ILE A 147 -0.20 9.07 3.27
N GLY A 148 -0.08 8.29 2.21
CA GLY A 148 -1.22 7.57 1.63
C GLY A 148 -1.84 6.56 2.59
N GLY A 149 -1.01 5.85 3.35
CA GLY A 149 -1.44 4.96 4.42
C GLY A 149 -2.24 5.67 5.50
N ILE A 150 -1.71 6.79 6.01
CA ILE A 150 -2.37 7.60 7.05
C ILE A 150 -3.70 8.15 6.54
N VAL A 151 -3.72 8.72 5.33
CA VAL A 151 -4.91 9.32 4.71
C VAL A 151 -6.05 8.30 4.60
N VAL A 152 -5.78 7.09 4.09
CA VAL A 152 -6.81 6.04 3.98
C VAL A 152 -7.34 5.59 5.35
N ILE A 153 -6.45 5.32 6.30
CA ILE A 153 -6.87 4.89 7.65
C ILE A 153 -7.70 5.98 8.32
N TRP A 154 -7.26 7.24 8.25
CA TRP A 154 -7.97 8.37 8.82
C TRP A 154 -9.35 8.57 8.18
N MET A 155 -9.45 8.48 6.85
CA MET A 155 -10.72 8.57 6.13
C MET A 155 -11.71 7.52 6.63
N VAL A 156 -11.29 6.27 6.76
CA VAL A 156 -12.18 5.19 7.26
C VAL A 156 -12.63 5.47 8.69
N LEU A 157 -11.72 5.90 9.56
CA LEU A 157 -12.03 6.21 10.96
C LEU A 157 -12.97 7.41 11.13
N LYS A 158 -13.08 8.30 10.14
CA LYS A 158 -13.96 9.47 10.19
C LYS A 158 -15.25 9.28 9.42
N ILE A 159 -15.18 8.75 8.20
CA ILE A 159 -16.31 8.60 7.30
C ILE A 159 -17.25 7.49 7.78
N VAL A 160 -16.73 6.34 8.23
CA VAL A 160 -17.59 5.22 8.65
C VAL A 160 -18.47 5.59 9.85
N PRO A 161 -17.93 6.17 10.95
CA PRO A 161 -18.78 6.60 12.06
C PRO A 161 -19.80 7.68 11.66
N PHE A 162 -19.40 8.63 10.81
CA PHE A 162 -20.27 9.69 10.32
C PHE A 162 -21.46 9.16 9.50
N ILE A 163 -21.21 8.19 8.60
CA ILE A 163 -22.28 7.54 7.83
C ILE A 163 -23.21 6.80 8.78
N ILE A 164 -22.67 6.04 9.74
CA ILE A 164 -23.49 5.29 10.71
C ILE A 164 -24.35 6.22 11.57
N SER A 165 -23.82 7.36 12.01
CA SER A 165 -24.60 8.34 12.78
C SER A 165 -25.70 8.99 11.95
N THR A 166 -25.44 9.26 10.67
CA THR A 166 -26.41 9.89 9.77
C THR A 166 -27.54 8.94 9.40
N VAL A 167 -27.26 7.64 9.20
CA VAL A 167 -28.28 6.63 8.88
C VAL A 167 -29.17 6.30 10.09
N ARG A 168 -28.69 6.55 11.32
CA ARG A 168 -29.44 6.32 12.57
C ARG A 168 -30.26 7.53 13.04
N ALA A 169 -30.09 8.70 12.41
CA ALA A 169 -30.86 9.92 12.68
C ALA A 169 -32.11 9.96 11.79
#